data_AF-A0A099NVD5-F1
#
_entry.id   AF-A0A099NVD5-F1
#
_cell.length_a   1.000
_cell.length_b   1.000
_cell.length_c   1.000
_cell.angle_alpha   90.00
_cell.angle_beta   90.00
_cell.angle_gamma   90.00
#
_symmetry.space_group_name_H-M   'P 1'
#
loop_
_entity.id
_entity.type
_entity.pdbx_description
1 polymer ?
#
loop_
_entity_poly.entity_id
_entity_poly.type
_entity_poly.pdbx_seq_one_letter_code
_entity_poly.pdbx_strand_id
1 'polypeptide(L)'
;MALFALISFPLPSKFRRPLLQTLSTPFNSPQVQMVLRCVFVFIGIMFADSVNRTMKVGNELAGDLVTGGVTRAEIQSRKFYSQRNMYLCGFTLFLSLILNRTYKMVFALLAMKEKESKLMNESKVDEKLHEENEKLRLKIKELEKEKENLLKKSKALSDEY
;
A
#
# COMPACT_ATOMS: atom_id res chain seq x y z
N MET A 1 11.43 -12.72 21.60
CA MET A 1 9.96 -12.69 21.47
C MET A 1 9.39 -11.28 21.62
N ALA A 2 9.68 -10.53 22.70
CA ALA A 2 9.17 -9.17 22.90
C ALA A 2 9.53 -8.18 21.76
N LEU A 3 10.78 -8.18 21.30
CA LEU A 3 11.24 -7.36 20.16
C LEU A 3 10.50 -7.69 18.84
N PHE A 4 10.16 -8.97 18.63
CA PHE A 4 9.41 -9.43 17.46
C PHE A 4 7.93 -9.03 17.54
N ALA A 5 7.34 -9.08 18.74
CA ALA A 5 5.98 -8.62 18.99
C ALA A 5 5.85 -7.09 18.84
N LEU A 6 6.86 -6.34 19.25
CA LEU A 6 6.89 -4.88 19.16
C LEU A 6 7.03 -4.40 17.70
N ILE A 7 7.78 -5.14 16.87
CA ILE A 7 7.87 -4.91 15.41
C ILE A 7 6.62 -5.40 14.68
N SER A 8 5.97 -6.47 15.15
CA SER A 8 4.71 -6.98 14.60
C SER A 8 3.48 -6.16 14.98
N PHE A 9 3.64 -5.19 15.90
CA PHE A 9 2.57 -4.31 16.32
C PHE A 9 2.17 -3.38 15.17
N PRO A 10 0.87 -3.17 14.90
CA PRO A 10 0.41 -2.31 13.80
C PRO A 10 1.00 -0.90 13.96
N LEU A 11 1.84 -0.53 12.99
CA LEU A 11 2.55 0.75 12.97
C LEU A 11 1.58 1.93 13.18
N PRO A 12 1.84 2.81 14.18
CA PRO A 12 1.00 3.96 14.46
C PRO A 12 0.84 4.82 13.21
N SER A 13 -0.41 5.22 12.93
CA SER A 13 -0.82 5.88 11.68
C SER A 13 -0.03 7.15 11.34
N LYS A 14 0.55 7.81 12.35
CA LYS A 14 1.36 9.03 12.23
C LYS A 14 2.75 8.76 11.61
N PHE A 15 3.36 7.61 11.91
CA PHE A 15 4.71 7.26 11.42
C PHE A 15 4.69 6.36 10.18
N ARG A 16 3.54 5.73 9.90
CA ARG A 16 3.36 4.83 8.77
C ARG A 16 3.61 5.50 7.41
N ARG A 17 3.33 6.79 7.27
CA ARG A 17 3.50 7.56 6.02
C ARG A 17 4.97 7.81 5.66
N PRO A 18 5.77 8.50 6.49
CA PRO A 18 7.18 8.75 6.15
C PRO A 18 7.97 7.46 6.09
N LEU A 19 7.69 6.49 6.96
CA LEU A 19 8.39 5.20 6.94
C LEU A 19 8.11 4.44 5.64
N LEU A 20 6.85 4.33 5.19
CA LEU A 20 6.53 3.62 3.95
C LEU A 20 6.99 4.37 2.70
N GLN A 21 6.98 5.71 2.70
CA GLN A 21 7.53 6.49 1.57
C GLN A 21 9.04 6.33 1.47
N THR A 22 9.80 6.50 2.56
CA THR A 22 11.26 6.33 2.55
C THR A 22 11.65 4.89 2.22
N LEU A 23 10.94 3.90 2.76
CA LEU A 23 11.25 2.49 2.51
C LEU A 23 10.89 2.06 1.09
N SER A 24 9.88 2.67 0.45
CA SER A 24 9.43 2.28 -0.89
C SER A 24 10.02 3.08 -2.04
N THR A 25 10.62 4.25 -1.77
CA THR A 25 11.35 5.04 -2.76
C THR A 25 12.32 4.19 -3.59
N PRO A 26 13.14 3.28 -3.01
CA PRO A 26 13.97 2.38 -3.81
C PRO A 26 13.18 1.30 -4.56
N PHE A 27 12.11 0.74 -3.98
CA PHE A 27 11.30 -0.32 -4.61
C PHE A 27 10.41 0.18 -5.76
N ASN A 28 10.16 1.48 -5.83
CA ASN A 28 9.38 2.07 -6.91
C ASN A 28 10.22 2.39 -8.16
N SER A 29 11.55 2.23 -8.09
CA SER A 29 12.42 2.38 -9.26
C SER A 29 12.13 1.29 -10.31
N PRO A 30 12.00 1.64 -11.61
CA PRO A 30 11.74 0.67 -12.67
C PRO A 30 12.82 -0.41 -12.76
N GLN A 31 14.07 -0.09 -12.41
CA GLN A 31 15.18 -1.03 -12.39
C GLN A 31 14.98 -2.12 -11.33
N VAL A 32 14.56 -1.73 -10.11
CA VAL A 32 14.31 -2.66 -9.00
C VAL A 32 13.11 -3.54 -9.27
N GLN A 33 12.04 -2.98 -9.87
CA GLN A 33 10.89 -3.76 -10.28
C GLN A 33 11.23 -4.79 -11.35
N MET A 34 12.14 -4.47 -12.27
CA MET A 34 12.61 -5.42 -13.28
C MET A 34 13.37 -6.59 -12.62
N VAL A 35 14.30 -6.29 -11.70
CA VAL A 35 15.03 -7.32 -10.94
C VAL A 35 14.07 -8.20 -10.15
N LEU A 36 13.10 -7.62 -9.45
CA LEU A 36 12.08 -8.38 -8.71
C LEU A 36 11.25 -9.30 -9.61
N ARG A 37 10.90 -8.87 -10.83
CA ARG A 37 10.21 -9.72 -11.81
C ARG A 37 11.11 -10.85 -12.30
N CYS A 38 12.39 -10.58 -12.56
CA CYS A 38 13.36 -11.62 -12.93
C CYS A 38 13.52 -12.67 -11.83
N VAL A 39 13.70 -12.23 -10.57
CA VAL A 39 13.77 -13.12 -9.40
C VAL A 39 12.50 -13.96 -9.27
N PHE A 40 11.33 -13.38 -9.48
CA PHE A 40 10.06 -14.12 -9.47
C PHE A 40 10.01 -15.23 -10.53
N VAL A 41 10.45 -14.95 -11.75
CA VAL A 41 10.55 -15.96 -12.82
C VAL A 41 11.53 -17.07 -12.45
N PHE A 42 12.70 -16.73 -11.90
CA PHE A 42 13.67 -17.72 -11.43
C PHE A 42 13.11 -18.63 -10.32
N ILE A 43 12.37 -18.07 -9.36
CA ILE A 43 11.69 -18.84 -8.31
C ILE A 43 10.64 -19.76 -8.94
N GLY A 44 9.91 -19.29 -9.96
CA GLY A 44 8.97 -20.11 -10.73
C GLY A 44 9.64 -21.31 -11.41
N ILE A 45 10.78 -21.09 -12.06
CA ILE A 45 11.56 -22.16 -12.70
C ILE A 45 12.09 -23.15 -11.64
N MET A 46 12.66 -22.67 -10.54
CA MET A 46 13.12 -23.52 -9.42
C MET A 46 11.99 -24.34 -8.81
N PHE A 47 10.79 -23.78 -8.73
CA PHE A 47 9.61 -24.50 -8.26
C PHE A 47 9.20 -25.60 -9.23
N ALA A 48 9.13 -25.31 -10.54
CA ALA A 48 8.83 -26.31 -11.55
C ALA A 48 9.86 -27.45 -11.55
N ASP A 49 11.15 -27.13 -11.44
CA ASP A 49 12.22 -28.11 -11.25
C ASP A 49 12.00 -28.98 -9.99
N SER A 50 11.69 -28.35 -8.86
CA SER A 50 11.43 -29.04 -7.60
C SER A 50 10.21 -29.97 -7.66
N VAL A 51 9.16 -29.59 -8.39
CA VAL A 51 7.98 -30.44 -8.64
C VAL A 51 8.36 -31.63 -9.53
N ASN A 52 9.01 -31.37 -10.67
CA ASN A 52 9.46 -32.42 -11.59
C ASN A 52 10.37 -33.44 -10.90
N ARG A 53 11.29 -32.97 -10.07
CA ARG A 53 12.18 -33.82 -9.27
C ARG A 53 11.41 -34.66 -8.24
N THR A 54 10.43 -34.06 -7.56
CA THR A 54 9.63 -34.78 -6.56
C THR A 54 8.73 -35.83 -7.20
N MET A 55 8.15 -35.54 -8.38
CA MET A 55 7.40 -36.51 -9.17
C MET A 55 8.28 -37.64 -9.70
N LYS A 56 9.48 -37.32 -10.20
CA LYS A 56 10.46 -38.30 -10.68
C LYS A 56 10.89 -39.25 -9.55
N VAL A 57 11.29 -38.70 -8.39
CA VAL A 57 11.60 -39.52 -7.20
C VAL A 57 10.38 -40.35 -6.79
N GLY A 58 9.18 -39.78 -6.79
CA GLY A 58 7.95 -40.51 -6.51
C GLY A 58 7.69 -41.70 -7.45
N ASN A 59 7.93 -41.52 -8.75
CA ASN A 59 7.74 -42.56 -9.77
C ASN A 59 8.86 -43.61 -9.73
N GLU A 60 10.11 -43.23 -9.50
CA GLU A 60 11.24 -44.16 -9.29
C GLU A 60 10.94 -45.07 -8.08
N LEU A 61 10.36 -44.53 -7.01
CA LEU A 61 9.91 -45.32 -5.85
C LEU A 61 8.72 -46.26 -6.14
N ALA A 62 7.87 -45.94 -7.12
CA ALA A 62 6.65 -46.70 -7.43
C ALA A 62 6.90 -47.79 -8.48
N GLY A 63 7.83 -47.56 -9.40
CA GLY A 63 8.19 -48.49 -10.48
C GLY A 63 9.31 -49.47 -10.12
N ASP A 64 10.22 -49.11 -9.19
CA ASP A 64 11.34 -49.97 -8.82
C ASP A 64 10.97 -50.93 -7.67
N LEU A 65 10.53 -52.12 -8.06
CA LEU A 65 10.70 -53.31 -7.23
C LEU A 65 12.15 -53.38 -6.76
N VAL A 66 12.39 -53.42 -5.45
CA VAL A 66 13.13 -54.49 -4.70
C VAL A 66 14.39 -55.12 -5.37
N THR A 67 15.06 -54.49 -6.34
CA THR A 67 16.03 -55.20 -7.21
C THR A 67 17.49 -54.79 -7.05
N GLY A 68 17.85 -53.94 -6.09
CA GLY A 68 19.26 -53.79 -5.75
C GLY A 68 19.52 -52.98 -4.50
N GLY A 69 19.95 -53.65 -3.41
CA GLY A 69 20.80 -53.14 -2.32
C GLY A 69 20.42 -51.89 -1.51
N VAL A 70 19.52 -51.04 -1.98
CA VAL A 70 19.15 -49.77 -1.36
C VAL A 70 18.12 -50.05 -0.27
N THR A 71 18.46 -49.70 0.96
CA THR A 71 17.57 -49.90 2.10
C THR A 71 16.35 -48.99 1.99
N ARG A 72 15.18 -49.48 2.41
CA ARG A 72 13.93 -48.68 2.41
C ARG A 72 14.06 -47.37 3.17
N ALA A 73 14.94 -47.31 4.17
CA ALA A 73 15.30 -46.10 4.90
C ALA A 73 15.94 -45.03 4.00
N GLU A 74 16.87 -45.40 3.12
CA GLU A 74 17.53 -44.46 2.21
C GLU A 74 16.53 -43.88 1.20
N ILE A 75 15.68 -44.74 0.65
CA ILE A 75 14.60 -44.36 -0.27
C ILE A 75 13.64 -43.35 0.38
N GLN A 76 13.22 -43.64 1.61
CA GLN A 76 12.31 -42.78 2.35
C GLN A 76 12.95 -41.43 2.71
N SER A 77 14.25 -41.42 3.04
CA SER A 77 15.00 -40.18 3.28
C SER A 77 15.07 -39.26 2.05
N ARG A 78 15.28 -39.83 0.85
CA ARG A 78 15.32 -39.10 -0.42
C ARG A 78 13.97 -38.48 -0.76
N LYS A 79 12.87 -39.21 -0.51
CA LYS A 79 11.50 -38.71 -0.67
C LYS A 79 11.20 -37.55 0.28
N PHE A 80 11.56 -37.67 1.56
CA PHE A 80 11.37 -36.57 2.52
C PHE A 80 12.16 -35.33 2.12
N TYR A 81 13.38 -35.50 1.62
CA TYR A 81 14.22 -34.40 1.18
C TYR A 81 13.61 -33.66 -0.03
N SER A 82 13.17 -34.39 -1.06
CA SER A 82 12.56 -33.77 -2.25
C SER A 82 11.23 -33.08 -1.92
N GLN A 83 10.39 -33.71 -1.08
CA GLN A 83 9.12 -33.13 -0.64
C GLN A 83 9.33 -31.80 0.12
N ARG A 84 10.26 -31.77 1.09
CA ARG A 84 10.55 -30.55 1.85
C ARG A 84 10.99 -29.41 0.94
N ASN A 85 11.87 -29.67 -0.01
CA ASN A 85 12.38 -28.66 -0.93
C ASN A 85 11.29 -28.16 -1.89
N MET A 86 10.39 -29.04 -2.34
CA MET A 86 9.21 -28.65 -3.12
C MET A 86 8.29 -27.72 -2.34
N TYR A 87 7.97 -28.05 -1.08
CA TYR A 87 7.12 -27.21 -0.24
C TYR A 87 7.78 -25.87 0.12
N LEU A 88 9.10 -25.85 0.40
CA LEU A 88 9.85 -24.62 0.62
C LEU A 88 9.81 -23.70 -0.60
N CYS A 89 10.14 -24.20 -1.79
CA CYS A 89 10.06 -23.42 -3.03
C CYS A 89 8.63 -22.95 -3.31
N GLY A 90 7.62 -23.81 -3.06
CA GLY A 90 6.21 -23.47 -3.24
C GLY A 90 5.76 -22.35 -2.30
N PHE A 91 6.18 -22.41 -1.04
CA PHE A 91 5.90 -21.35 -0.07
C PHE A 91 6.58 -20.03 -0.46
N THR A 92 7.83 -20.06 -0.94
CA THR A 92 8.51 -18.84 -1.44
C THR A 92 7.76 -18.22 -2.62
N LEU A 93 7.30 -19.03 -3.57
CA LEU A 93 6.53 -18.56 -4.72
C LEU A 93 5.19 -17.95 -4.30
N PHE A 94 4.48 -18.63 -3.40
CA PHE A 94 3.21 -18.14 -2.84
C PHE A 94 3.40 -16.84 -2.06
N LEU A 95 4.42 -16.76 -1.21
CA LEU A 95 4.76 -15.56 -0.45
C LEU A 95 5.10 -14.40 -1.39
N SER A 96 5.84 -14.66 -2.48
CA SER A 96 6.17 -13.65 -3.48
C SER A 96 4.92 -13.10 -4.20
N LEU A 97 3.94 -13.95 -4.49
CA LEU A 97 2.65 -13.53 -5.06
C LEU A 97 1.86 -12.66 -4.08
N ILE A 98 1.76 -13.09 -2.82
CA ILE A 98 1.08 -12.33 -1.75
C ILE A 98 1.77 -10.99 -1.53
N LEU A 99 3.10 -10.95 -1.49
CA LEU A 99 3.89 -9.73 -1.34
C LEU A 99 3.57 -8.74 -2.46
N ASN A 100 3.58 -9.19 -3.71
CA ASN A 100 3.28 -8.33 -4.86
C ASN A 100 1.84 -7.78 -4.79
N ARG A 101 0.85 -8.62 -4.42
CA ARG A 101 -0.54 -8.19 -4.26
C ARG A 101 -0.70 -7.20 -3.10
N THR A 102 -0.13 -7.53 -1.95
CA THR A 102 -0.20 -6.72 -0.72
C THR A 102 0.49 -5.37 -0.94
N TYR A 103 1.64 -5.34 -1.62
CA TYR A 103 2.33 -4.11 -1.98
C TYR A 103 1.39 -3.17 -2.75
N LYS A 104 0.80 -3.63 -3.85
CA LYS A 104 -0.13 -2.81 -4.66
C LYS A 104 -1.33 -2.33 -3.85
N MET A 105 -1.89 -3.19 -3.00
CA MET A 105 -3.03 -2.84 -2.15
C MET A 105 -2.66 -1.75 -1.13
N VAL A 106 -1.50 -1.85 -0.49
CA VAL A 106 -1.02 -0.83 0.47
C VAL A 106 -0.81 0.51 -0.23
N PHE A 107 -0.24 0.52 -1.44
CA PHE A 107 -0.09 1.75 -2.23
C PHE A 107 -1.42 2.37 -2.62
N ALA A 108 -2.37 1.55 -3.07
CA ALA A 108 -3.72 2.03 -3.41
C ALA A 108 -4.40 2.66 -2.18
N LEU A 109 -4.29 2.04 -1.01
CA LEU A 109 -4.84 2.58 0.24
C LEU A 109 -4.16 3.89 0.66
N LEU A 110 -2.84 4.00 0.52
CA LEU A 110 -2.12 5.24 0.81
C LEU A 110 -2.56 6.38 -0.12
N ALA A 111 -2.66 6.12 -1.42
CA ALA A 111 -3.11 7.11 -2.39
C ALA A 111 -4.56 7.54 -2.15
N MET A 112 -5.45 6.59 -1.82
CA MET A 112 -6.84 6.89 -1.45
C MET A 112 -6.93 7.76 -0.20
N LYS A 113 -6.16 7.43 0.84
CA LYS A 113 -6.12 8.21 2.09
C LYS A 113 -5.56 9.63 1.89
N GLU A 114 -4.65 9.81 0.93
CA GLU A 114 -4.16 11.14 0.56
C GLU A 114 -5.22 11.97 -0.14
N LYS A 115 -5.95 11.37 -1.09
CA LYS A 115 -7.08 12.03 -1.77
C LYS A 115 -8.18 12.44 -0.78
N GLU A 116 -8.56 11.54 0.12
CA GLU A 116 -9.55 11.83 1.17
C GLU A 116 -9.10 13.01 2.05
N SER A 117 -7.83 13.03 2.47
CA SER A 117 -7.28 14.13 3.27
C SER A 117 -7.26 15.46 2.53
N LYS A 118 -7.01 15.45 1.20
CA LYS A 118 -7.04 16.68 0.38
C LYS A 118 -8.46 17.19 0.22
N LEU A 119 -9.40 16.30 -0.13
CA LEU A 119 -10.82 16.64 -0.26
C LEU A 119 -11.40 17.19 1.05
N MET A 120 -11.10 16.58 2.21
CA MET A 120 -11.55 17.11 3.49
C MET A 120 -10.98 18.49 3.82
N ASN A 121 -9.75 18.77 3.42
CA ASN A 121 -9.15 20.10 3.62
C ASN A 121 -9.75 21.12 2.66
N GLU A 122 -9.99 20.75 1.40
CA GLU A 122 -10.66 21.58 0.40
C GLU A 122 -12.09 21.92 0.85
N SER A 123 -12.87 20.94 1.31
CA SER A 123 -14.22 21.20 1.86
C SER A 123 -14.19 22.14 3.07
N LYS A 124 -13.22 22.00 3.97
CA LYS A 124 -13.06 22.91 5.12
C LYS A 124 -12.63 24.33 4.71
N VAL A 125 -11.83 24.45 3.66
CA VAL A 125 -11.44 25.75 3.10
C VAL A 125 -12.63 26.40 2.40
N ASP A 126 -13.42 25.62 1.66
CA ASP A 126 -14.63 26.08 0.97
C ASP A 126 -15.71 26.54 1.95
N GLU A 127 -15.95 25.79 3.04
CA GLU A 127 -16.84 26.21 4.13
C GLU A 127 -16.40 27.54 4.77
N LYS A 128 -15.10 27.70 5.05
CA LYS A 128 -14.56 28.94 5.61
C LYS A 128 -14.68 30.12 4.65
N LEU A 129 -14.36 29.90 3.37
CA LEU A 129 -14.51 30.92 2.33
C LEU A 129 -15.97 31.33 2.16
N HIS A 130 -16.90 30.38 2.24
CA HIS A 130 -18.32 30.66 2.14
C HIS A 130 -18.81 31.49 3.34
N GLU A 131 -18.36 31.16 4.55
CA GLU A 131 -18.69 31.92 5.77
C GLU A 131 -18.11 33.35 5.73
N GLU A 132 -16.87 33.51 5.25
CA GLU A 132 -16.23 34.82 5.10
C GLU A 132 -16.90 35.67 4.01
N ASN A 133 -17.30 35.07 2.89
CA ASN A 133 -18.05 35.76 1.83
C ASN A 133 -19.42 36.25 2.31
N GLU A 134 -20.15 35.46 3.10
CA GLU A 134 -21.41 35.88 3.71
C GLU A 134 -21.22 37.09 4.66
N LYS A 135 -20.19 37.04 5.51
CA LYS A 135 -19.85 38.18 6.42
C LYS A 135 -19.47 39.44 5.63
N LEU A 136 -18.69 39.31 4.56
CA LEU A 136 -18.32 40.44 3.71
C LEU A 136 -19.55 41.04 3.01
N ARG A 137 -20.48 40.22 2.52
CA ARG A 137 -21.74 40.68 1.91
C ARG A 137 -22.62 41.46 2.89
N LEU A 138 -22.72 41.01 4.13
CA LEU A 138 -23.44 41.73 5.18
C LEU A 138 -22.78 43.09 5.47
N LYS A 139 -21.45 43.12 5.58
CA LYS A 139 -20.69 44.34 5.84
C LYS A 139 -20.78 45.36 4.71
N ILE A 140 -20.79 44.89 3.46
CA ILE A 140 -21.02 45.75 2.28
C ILE A 140 -22.41 46.39 2.36
N LYS A 141 -23.46 45.61 2.69
CA LYS A 141 -24.83 46.14 2.84
C LYS A 141 -24.94 47.17 3.97
N GLU A 142 -24.26 46.96 5.09
CA GLU A 142 -24.22 47.94 6.19
C GLU A 142 -23.52 49.23 5.77
N LEU A 143 -22.36 49.13 5.14
CA LEU A 143 -21.61 50.29 4.65
C LEU A 143 -22.37 51.06 3.55
N GLU A 144 -23.11 50.37 2.69
CA GLU A 144 -23.98 51.02 1.69
C GLU A 144 -25.11 51.82 2.34
N LYS A 145 -25.78 51.25 3.37
CA LYS A 145 -26.80 51.98 4.15
C LYS A 145 -26.21 53.18 4.88
N GLU A 146 -25.03 53.02 5.48
CA GLU A 146 -24.36 54.11 6.19
C GLU A 146 -23.98 55.25 5.23
N LYS A 147 -23.44 54.91 4.05
CA LYS A 147 -23.16 55.87 2.97
C LYS A 147 -24.43 56.60 2.52
N GLU A 148 -25.54 55.90 2.34
CA GLU A 148 -26.81 56.51 1.95
C GLU A 148 -27.33 57.47 3.02
N ASN A 149 -27.23 57.09 4.30
CA ASN A 149 -27.61 57.95 5.42
C ASN A 149 -26.73 59.20 5.54
N LEU A 150 -25.41 59.06 5.34
CA LEU A 150 -24.48 60.19 5.31
C LEU A 150 -24.76 61.12 4.12
N LEU A 151 -25.09 60.59 2.94
CA LEU A 151 -25.50 61.40 1.79
C LEU A 151 -26.79 62.18 2.06
N LYS A 152 -27.78 61.56 2.71
CA LYS A 152 -29.02 62.24 3.12
C LYS A 152 -28.72 63.37 4.12
N LYS A 153 -27.88 63.11 5.13
CA LYS A 153 -27.45 64.14 6.10
C LYS A 153 -26.67 65.28 5.43
N SER A 154 -25.77 64.97 4.51
CA SER A 154 -25.02 65.99 3.77
C SER A 154 -25.92 66.86 2.91
N LYS A 155 -26.89 66.28 2.19
CA LYS A 155 -27.86 67.05 1.40
C LYS A 155 -28.73 67.94 2.28
N ALA A 156 -29.22 67.41 3.40
CA ALA A 156 -30.00 68.21 4.36
C ALA A 156 -29.20 69.40 4.89
N LEU A 157 -27.91 69.23 5.21
CA LEU A 157 -27.05 70.33 5.63
C LEU A 157 -26.78 71.36 4.50
N SER A 158 -26.71 70.92 3.25
CA SER A 158 -26.50 71.82 2.10
C SER A 158 -27.75 72.59 1.68
N ASP A 159 -28.95 72.09 2.01
CA ASP A 159 -30.21 72.82 1.80
C ASP A 159 -30.49 73.84 2.93
N GLU A 160 -29.79 73.73 4.07
CA GLU A 160 -29.95 74.59 5.25
C GLU A 160 -29.03 75.82 5.25
N TYR A 161 -28.10 75.92 4.29
CA TYR A 161 -27.17 77.04 4.06
C TYR A 161 -27.36 77.66 2.67
#